data_AF-A0AAC8XZJ5-F1
#
_entry.id   AF-A0AAC8XZJ5-F1
#
_cell.length_a   1.000
_cell.length_b   1.000
_cell.length_c   1.000
_cell.angle_alpha   90.00
_cell.angle_beta   90.00
_cell.angle_gamma   90.00
#
_symmetry.space_group_name_H-M   'P 1'
#
loop_
_entity.id
_entity.type
_entity.pdbx_description
1 polymer ?
#
loop_
_entity_poly.entity_id
_entity_poly.type
_entity_poly.pdbx_seq_one_letter_code
_entity_poly.pdbx_strand_id
1 'polypeptide(L)'
;MLNCWKNTSNRYPMKIEYYKPISGILAITAHTVIWYYDFLERFKKDELRDLMSDLFTSSITLIGFIFAVIAILVSITEHSLIKKMRDNGMYQEILIHLKYLLIGFSFTSVLSYAGSLLSGELLSYTLLITSTVFMYNLLMLTTDMFRRLTLTFINLK
;
A
#
# COMPACT_ATOMS: atom_id res chain seq x y z
N MET A 1 38.28 3.29 11.66
CA MET A 1 37.04 3.69 10.95
C MET A 1 36.16 2.48 10.60
N LEU A 2 35.83 1.59 11.56
CA LEU A 2 34.97 0.42 11.27
C LEU A 2 34.04 -0.01 12.44
N ASN A 3 33.98 0.76 13.54
CA ASN A 3 33.17 0.40 14.73
C ASN A 3 32.01 1.33 15.06
N CYS A 4 31.67 2.32 14.22
CA CYS A 4 30.53 3.22 14.48
C CYS A 4 29.18 2.71 13.92
N TRP A 5 29.18 1.65 13.10
CA TRP A 5 27.97 1.14 12.44
C TRP A 5 27.24 0.03 13.20
N LYS A 6 27.81 -0.47 14.31
CA LYS A 6 27.22 -1.60 15.07
C LYS A 6 26.34 -1.15 16.24
N ASN A 7 26.27 0.15 16.54
CA ASN A 7 25.65 0.66 17.77
C ASN A 7 24.44 1.60 17.55
N THR A 8 23.99 1.78 16.32
CA THR A 8 22.74 2.51 16.01
C THR A 8 21.55 1.58 15.74
N SER A 9 21.74 0.27 15.63
CA SER A 9 20.64 -0.69 15.48
C SER A 9 19.84 -0.93 16.78
N ASN A 10 20.28 -0.36 17.90
CA ASN A 10 19.73 -0.69 19.22
C ASN A 10 18.97 0.47 19.90
N ARG A 11 18.60 1.53 19.15
CA ARG A 11 17.97 2.72 19.76
C ARG A 11 16.55 3.08 19.33
N TYR A 12 15.85 2.20 18.61
CA TYR A 12 14.37 2.19 18.55
C TYR A 12 13.85 0.78 18.19
N PRO A 13 13.58 -0.11 19.16
CA PRO A 13 12.85 -1.32 18.86
C PRO A 13 11.37 -0.94 18.75
N MET A 14 10.92 -0.58 17.55
CA MET A 14 9.51 -0.80 17.21
C MET A 14 9.41 -1.84 16.12
N LYS A 15 9.99 -3.01 16.41
CA LYS A 15 9.57 -4.29 15.85
C LYS A 15 8.13 -4.58 16.28
N ILE A 16 7.18 -3.95 15.62
CA ILE A 16 5.85 -4.52 15.51
C ILE A 16 5.77 -4.94 14.06
N GLU A 17 6.32 -6.12 13.76
CA GLU A 17 6.33 -6.76 12.44
C GLU A 17 4.93 -7.26 12.02
N TYR A 18 3.91 -7.05 12.86
CA TYR A 18 2.60 -7.65 12.69
C TYR A 18 1.65 -6.90 11.76
N TYR A 19 1.92 -5.66 11.34
CA TYR A 19 0.97 -4.90 10.49
C TYR A 19 0.83 -5.48 9.08
N LYS A 20 1.92 -6.00 8.49
CA LYS A 20 1.88 -6.71 7.20
C LYS A 20 1.01 -7.96 7.28
N PRO A 21 1.23 -8.89 8.23
CA PRO A 21 0.37 -10.06 8.35
C PRO A 21 -1.05 -9.70 8.79
N ILE A 22 -1.26 -8.70 9.66
CA ILE A 22 -2.62 -8.26 10.03
C ILE A 22 -3.38 -7.73 8.82
N SER A 23 -2.76 -6.87 8.01
CA SER A 23 -3.38 -6.34 6.78
C SER A 23 -3.71 -7.46 5.79
N GLY A 24 -2.80 -8.44 5.67
CA GLY A 24 -3.01 -9.62 4.83
C GLY A 24 -4.16 -10.49 5.32
N ILE A 25 -4.20 -10.81 6.61
CA ILE A 25 -5.28 -11.58 7.23
C ILE A 25 -6.61 -10.87 7.04
N LEU A 26 -6.70 -9.58 7.34
CA LEU A 26 -7.95 -8.81 7.16
C LEU A 26 -8.42 -8.80 5.71
N ALA A 27 -7.50 -8.56 4.76
CA ALA A 27 -7.85 -8.57 3.34
C ALA A 27 -8.35 -9.95 2.90
N ILE A 28 -7.65 -11.02 3.25
CA ILE A 28 -8.02 -12.39 2.91
C ILE A 28 -9.35 -12.76 3.56
N THR A 29 -9.51 -12.56 4.87
CA THR A 29 -10.73 -12.93 5.60
C THR A 29 -11.95 -12.20 5.03
N ALA A 30 -11.85 -10.90 4.75
CA ALA A 30 -12.95 -10.15 4.14
C ALA A 30 -13.36 -10.74 2.79
N HIS A 31 -12.39 -11.10 1.94
CA HIS A 31 -12.67 -11.62 0.61
C HIS A 31 -13.07 -13.11 0.60
N THR A 32 -12.61 -13.89 1.56
CA THR A 32 -13.12 -15.25 1.81
C THR A 32 -14.58 -15.21 2.23
N VAL A 33 -15.00 -14.23 3.04
CA VAL A 33 -16.41 -14.04 3.38
C VAL A 33 -17.23 -13.65 2.14
N ILE A 34 -16.73 -12.72 1.33
CA ILE A 34 -17.39 -12.32 0.06
C ILE A 34 -17.58 -13.54 -0.86
N TRP A 35 -16.55 -14.39 -0.96
CA TRP A 35 -16.61 -15.61 -1.75
C TRP A 35 -17.57 -16.65 -1.16
N TYR A 36 -17.47 -16.94 0.13
CA TYR A 36 -18.27 -17.98 0.80
C TYR A 36 -19.78 -17.73 0.74
N TYR A 37 -20.21 -16.46 0.71
CA TYR A 37 -21.62 -16.09 0.59
C TYR A 37 -22.07 -15.82 -0.85
N ASP A 38 -21.25 -16.18 -1.85
CA ASP A 38 -21.49 -15.96 -3.28
C ASP A 38 -21.96 -14.53 -3.58
N PHE A 39 -21.38 -13.56 -2.86
CA PHE A 39 -21.87 -12.18 -2.88
C PHE A 39 -21.76 -11.57 -4.28
N LEU A 40 -20.74 -11.97 -5.04
CA LEU A 40 -20.51 -11.51 -6.42
C LEU A 40 -21.53 -12.06 -7.42
N GLU A 41 -22.21 -13.18 -7.14
CA GLU A 41 -23.25 -13.73 -8.02
C GLU A 41 -24.53 -12.87 -8.03
N ARG A 42 -24.69 -12.02 -7.01
CA ARG A 42 -25.83 -11.11 -6.90
C ARG A 42 -25.76 -9.92 -7.85
N PHE A 43 -24.59 -9.67 -8.44
CA PHE A 43 -24.34 -8.54 -9.32
C PHE A 43 -24.49 -8.93 -10.79
N LYS A 44 -24.95 -7.99 -11.61
CA LYS A 44 -24.93 -8.15 -13.06
C LYS A 44 -23.49 -8.06 -13.58
N LYS A 45 -23.24 -8.66 -14.75
CA LYS A 45 -21.90 -8.64 -15.37
C LYS A 45 -21.37 -7.21 -15.61
N ASP A 46 -22.24 -6.29 -16.00
CA ASP A 46 -21.85 -4.90 -16.23
C ASP A 46 -21.46 -4.22 -14.90
N GLU A 47 -22.17 -4.51 -13.81
CA GLU A 47 -21.84 -4.01 -12.47
C GLU A 47 -20.48 -4.57 -11.98
N LEU A 48 -20.17 -5.84 -12.26
CA LEU A 48 -18.85 -6.42 -11.94
C LEU A 48 -17.72 -5.75 -12.74
N ARG A 49 -17.99 -5.33 -13.97
CA ARG A 49 -17.03 -4.57 -14.80
C ARG A 49 -16.86 -3.14 -14.29
N ASP A 50 -17.94 -2.52 -13.84
CA ASP A 50 -17.89 -1.22 -13.19
C ASP A 50 -17.02 -1.27 -11.93
N LEU A 51 -17.17 -2.31 -11.09
CA LEU A 51 -16.30 -2.53 -9.93
C LEU A 51 -14.81 -2.70 -10.34
N MET A 52 -14.52 -3.40 -11.44
CA MET A 52 -13.15 -3.49 -11.96
C MET A 52 -12.62 -2.12 -12.42
N SER A 53 -13.45 -1.34 -13.09
CA SER A 53 -13.11 0.02 -13.53
C SER A 53 -12.87 0.97 -12.34
N ASP A 54 -13.65 0.82 -11.27
CA ASP A 54 -13.48 1.58 -10.03
C ASP A 54 -12.17 1.21 -9.33
N LEU A 55 -11.81 -0.08 -9.29
CA LEU A 55 -10.53 -0.53 -8.75
C LEU A 55 -9.35 -0.01 -9.57
N PHE A 56 -9.48 0.02 -10.90
CA PHE A 56 -8.48 0.60 -11.80
C PHE A 56 -8.28 2.09 -11.52
N THR A 57 -9.37 2.86 -11.53
CA THR A 57 -9.38 4.31 -11.32
C THR A 57 -8.86 4.68 -9.93
N SER A 58 -9.30 3.96 -8.90
CA SER A 58 -8.84 4.16 -7.52
C SER A 58 -7.35 3.87 -7.38
N SER A 59 -6.84 2.80 -8.01
CA SER A 59 -5.43 2.45 -7.99
C SER A 59 -4.56 3.53 -8.64
N ILE A 60 -4.95 4.02 -9.83
CA ILE A 60 -4.24 5.10 -10.52
C ILE A 60 -4.26 6.39 -9.70
N THR A 61 -5.39 6.71 -9.07
CA THR A 61 -5.51 7.89 -8.21
C THR A 61 -4.55 7.81 -7.02
N LEU A 62 -4.47 6.66 -6.35
CA LEU A 62 -3.54 6.44 -5.24
C LEU A 62 -2.08 6.48 -5.69
N ILE A 63 -1.75 5.96 -6.88
CA ILE A 63 -0.43 6.11 -7.50
C ILE A 63 -0.09 7.60 -7.68
N GLY A 64 -1.03 8.39 -8.20
CA GLY A 64 -0.88 9.84 -8.36
C GLY A 64 -0.60 10.55 -7.02
N PHE A 65 -1.32 10.18 -5.96
CA PHE A 65 -1.05 10.72 -4.63
C PHE A 65 0.31 10.31 -4.07
N ILE A 66 0.75 9.06 -4.27
CA ILE A 66 2.10 8.62 -3.88
C ILE A 66 3.16 9.45 -4.61
N PHE A 67 3.01 9.70 -5.91
CA PHE A 67 3.92 10.58 -6.65
C PHE A 67 3.92 12.01 -6.11
N ALA A 68 2.76 12.56 -5.78
CA ALA A 68 2.67 13.90 -5.18
C ALA A 68 3.42 13.97 -3.85
N VAL A 69 3.27 12.96 -2.98
CA VAL A 69 4.00 12.88 -1.70
C VAL A 69 5.51 12.79 -1.93
N ILE A 70 5.97 11.99 -2.90
CA ILE A 70 7.40 11.90 -3.25
C ILE A 70 7.91 13.25 -3.76
N ALA A 71 7.16 13.91 -4.66
CA ALA A 71 7.54 15.22 -5.20
C ALA A 71 7.68 16.27 -4.09
N ILE A 72 6.72 16.31 -3.15
CA ILE A 72 6.80 17.17 -1.97
C ILE A 72 8.06 16.83 -1.17
N LEU A 73 8.26 15.57 -0.79
CA LEU A 73 9.43 15.11 -0.03
C LEU A 73 10.75 15.53 -0.69
N VAL A 74 10.86 15.42 -2.02
CA VAL A 74 12.02 15.84 -2.80
C VAL A 74 12.20 17.37 -2.79
N SER A 75 11.10 18.13 -2.91
CA SER A 75 11.14 19.60 -2.91
C SER A 75 11.55 20.21 -1.56
N ILE A 76 11.19 19.57 -0.45
CA ILE A 76 11.51 20.07 0.91
C ILE A 76 12.81 19.46 1.49
N THR A 77 13.65 18.86 0.65
CA THR A 77 14.89 18.18 1.08
C THR A 77 15.88 19.07 1.82
N GLU A 78 15.86 20.38 1.58
CA GLU A 78 16.76 21.34 2.24
C GLU A 78 16.27 21.76 3.64
N HIS A 79 15.04 21.43 4.01
CA HIS A 79 14.52 21.75 5.33
C HIS A 79 15.28 20.95 6.42
N SER A 80 15.62 21.62 7.52
CA SER A 80 16.42 21.04 8.62
C SER A 80 15.89 19.70 9.14
N LEU A 81 14.57 19.55 9.13
CA LEU A 81 13.84 18.35 9.50
C LEU A 81 14.09 17.16 8.55
N ILE A 82 14.02 17.38 7.23
CA ILE A 82 14.25 16.33 6.23
C ILE A 82 15.72 15.95 6.16
N LYS A 83 16.62 16.94 6.36
CA LYS A 83 18.05 16.67 6.51
C LYS A 83 18.32 15.74 7.70
N LYS A 84 17.73 16.01 8.87
CA LYS A 84 17.82 15.14 10.05
C LYS A 84 17.22 13.74 9.80
N MET A 85 16.11 13.64 9.07
CA MET A 85 15.52 12.34 8.68
C MET A 85 16.41 11.55 7.71
N ARG A 86 17.09 12.23 6.78
CA ARG A 86 18.01 11.61 5.82
C ARG A 86 19.25 11.10 6.52
N ASP A 87 19.84 11.90 7.39
CA ASP A 87 21.04 11.54 8.14
C ASP A 87 20.80 10.35 9.09
N ASN A 88 19.56 10.20 9.59
CA ASN A 88 19.10 9.07 10.41
C ASN A 88 18.59 7.86 9.62
N GLY A 89 18.62 7.88 8.28
CA GLY A 89 18.17 6.77 7.42
C GLY A 89 16.65 6.59 7.28
N MET A 90 15.85 7.32 8.05
CA MET A 90 14.38 7.24 8.06
C MET A 90 13.76 7.68 6.72
N TYR A 91 14.39 8.65 6.05
CA TYR A 91 13.96 9.11 4.73
C TYR A 91 14.01 7.98 3.69
N GLN A 92 15.05 7.15 3.72
CA GLN A 92 15.21 6.04 2.79
C GLN A 92 14.17 4.95 3.04
N GLU A 93 13.82 4.68 4.30
CA GLU A 93 12.76 3.72 4.62
C GLU A 93 11.40 4.14 4.09
N ILE A 94 11.05 5.43 4.21
CA ILE A 94 9.79 5.98 3.70
C ILE A 94 9.73 5.81 2.17
N LEU A 95 10.81 6.17 1.46
CA LEU A 95 10.86 6.02 0.00
C LEU A 95 10.76 4.57 -0.47
N ILE A 96 11.42 3.64 0.24
CA ILE A 96 11.33 2.20 -0.06
C ILE A 96 9.89 1.71 0.09
N HIS A 97 9.18 2.12 1.15
CA HIS A 97 7.79 1.71 1.37
C HIS A 97 6.84 2.31 0.35
N LEU A 98 6.99 3.60 0.02
CA LEU A 98 6.23 4.24 -1.06
C LEU A 98 6.44 3.52 -2.40
N LYS A 99 7.68 3.08 -2.70
CA LYS A 99 7.96 2.26 -3.89
C LYS A 99 7.21 0.92 -3.88
N TYR A 100 7.18 0.21 -2.73
CA TYR A 100 6.42 -1.04 -2.63
C TYR A 100 4.93 -0.84 -2.86
N LEU A 101 4.34 0.22 -2.29
CA LEU A 101 2.93 0.56 -2.50
C LEU A 101 2.65 0.92 -3.96
N LEU A 102 3.55 1.65 -4.61
CA LEU A 102 3.44 1.98 -6.04
C LEU A 102 3.42 0.72 -6.91
N ILE A 103 4.28 -0.26 -6.62
CA ILE A 103 4.27 -1.57 -7.31
C ILE A 103 2.94 -2.29 -7.05
N GLY A 104 2.46 -2.30 -5.80
CA GLY A 104 1.21 -2.95 -5.42
C GLY A 104 -0.01 -2.38 -6.15
N PHE A 105 -0.19 -1.05 -6.13
CA PHE A 105 -1.29 -0.40 -6.85
C PHE A 105 -1.13 -0.50 -8.37
N SER A 106 0.10 -0.47 -8.90
CA SER A 106 0.36 -0.72 -10.33
C SER A 106 -0.11 -2.12 -10.72
N PHE A 107 0.22 -3.13 -9.91
CA PHE A 107 -0.22 -4.50 -10.14
C PHE A 107 -1.75 -4.63 -10.08
N THR A 108 -2.41 -4.00 -9.10
CA THR A 108 -3.87 -3.93 -9.06
C THR A 108 -4.43 -3.29 -10.33
N SER A 109 -3.91 -2.16 -10.79
CA SER A 109 -4.41 -1.51 -12.00
C SER A 109 -4.29 -2.40 -13.25
N VAL A 110 -3.17 -3.10 -13.41
CA VAL A 110 -2.98 -4.03 -14.53
C VAL A 110 -3.96 -5.20 -14.45
N LEU A 111 -4.16 -5.77 -13.25
CA LEU A 111 -5.14 -6.84 -13.05
C LEU A 111 -6.58 -6.37 -13.27
N SER A 112 -6.94 -5.18 -12.80
CA SER A 112 -8.26 -4.59 -13.03
C SER A 112 -8.52 -4.39 -14.52
N TYR A 113 -7.54 -3.85 -15.25
CA TYR A 113 -7.64 -3.68 -16.69
C TYR A 113 -7.77 -5.02 -17.41
N ALA A 114 -6.86 -5.97 -17.14
CA ALA A 114 -6.90 -7.30 -17.74
C ALA A 114 -8.20 -8.04 -17.41
N GLY A 115 -8.65 -7.97 -16.16
CA GLY A 115 -9.86 -8.64 -15.70
C GLY A 115 -11.14 -8.02 -16.26
N SER A 116 -11.17 -6.73 -16.59
CA SER A 116 -12.31 -6.10 -17.27
C SER A 116 -12.59 -6.70 -18.66
N LEU A 117 -11.54 -7.24 -19.31
CA LEU A 117 -11.63 -7.91 -20.61
C LEU A 117 -12.12 -9.36 -20.50
N LEU A 118 -12.14 -9.93 -19.29
CA LEU A 118 -12.61 -11.29 -19.06
C LEU A 118 -14.14 -11.36 -18.99
N SER A 119 -14.66 -12.59 -18.96
CA SER A 119 -16.10 -12.87 -18.95
C SER A 119 -16.42 -14.13 -18.14
N GLY A 120 -17.66 -14.24 -17.67
CA GLY A 120 -18.13 -15.39 -16.91
C GLY A 120 -17.50 -15.47 -15.52
N GLU A 121 -17.31 -16.68 -15.02
CA GLU A 121 -16.73 -16.92 -13.68
C GLU A 121 -15.32 -16.37 -13.53
N LEU A 122 -14.55 -16.33 -14.63
CA LEU A 122 -13.20 -15.76 -14.64
C LEU A 122 -13.20 -14.27 -14.27
N LEU A 123 -14.25 -13.52 -14.63
CA LEU A 123 -14.40 -12.12 -14.22
C LEU A 123 -14.56 -12.03 -12.70
N SER A 124 -15.44 -12.84 -12.11
CA SER A 124 -15.72 -12.85 -10.67
C SER A 124 -14.49 -13.25 -9.86
N TYR A 125 -13.77 -14.30 -10.26
CA TYR A 125 -12.54 -14.72 -9.58
C TYR A 125 -11.43 -13.67 -9.71
N THR A 126 -11.26 -13.08 -10.89
CA THR A 126 -10.26 -12.05 -11.10
C THR A 126 -10.58 -10.80 -10.29
N LEU A 127 -11.85 -10.40 -10.23
CA LEU A 127 -12.32 -9.30 -9.39
C LEU A 127 -11.98 -9.56 -7.91
N LEU A 128 -12.28 -10.76 -7.41
CA LEU A 128 -12.03 -11.13 -6.01
C LEU A 128 -10.54 -11.09 -5.66
N ILE A 129 -9.68 -11.60 -6.53
CA ILE A 129 -8.22 -11.54 -6.35
C ILE A 129 -7.75 -10.08 -6.40
N THR A 130 -8.20 -9.33 -7.40
CA THR A 130 -7.78 -7.94 -7.63
C THR A 130 -8.18 -7.04 -6.47
N SER A 131 -9.41 -7.18 -5.97
CA SER A 131 -9.92 -6.44 -4.81
C SER A 131 -9.21 -6.85 -3.51
N THR A 132 -8.82 -8.12 -3.36
CA THR A 132 -8.01 -8.58 -2.22
C THR A 132 -6.65 -7.88 -2.19
N VAL A 133 -5.95 -7.87 -3.34
CA VAL A 133 -4.64 -7.21 -3.46
C VAL A 133 -4.77 -5.71 -3.26
N PHE A 134 -5.80 -5.08 -3.82
CA PHE A 134 -6.10 -3.66 -3.59
C PHE A 134 -6.28 -3.36 -2.10
N MET A 135 -7.16 -4.11 -1.42
CA MET A 135 -7.46 -3.91 0.00
C MET A 135 -6.22 -4.07 0.86
N TYR A 136 -5.39 -5.09 0.58
CA TYR A 136 -4.11 -5.26 1.26
C TYR A 136 -3.21 -4.03 1.12
N ASN A 137 -3.03 -3.53 -0.10
CA ASN A 137 -2.20 -2.35 -0.36
C ASN A 137 -2.78 -1.08 0.28
N LEU A 138 -4.11 -0.93 0.29
CA LEU A 138 -4.80 0.19 0.92
C LEU A 138 -4.64 0.18 2.44
N LEU A 139 -4.78 -0.98 3.08
CA LEU A 139 -4.55 -1.16 4.51
C LEU A 139 -3.08 -0.90 4.87
N MET A 140 -2.14 -1.39 4.05
CA MET A 140 -0.72 -1.11 4.20
C MET A 140 -0.40 0.39 4.09
N LEU A 141 -0.99 1.08 3.10
CA LEU A 141 -0.86 2.53 2.96
C LEU A 141 -1.39 3.23 4.22
N THR A 142 -2.59 2.87 4.69
CA THR A 142 -3.23 3.56 5.80
C THR A 142 -2.54 3.30 7.14
N THR A 143 -2.15 2.05 7.41
CA THR A 143 -1.61 1.68 8.72
C THR A 143 -0.10 1.91 8.84
N ASP A 144 0.68 1.64 7.79
CA ASP A 144 2.14 1.74 7.85
C ASP A 144 2.64 3.17 7.57
N MET A 145 2.11 3.84 6.54
CA MET A 145 2.59 5.19 6.20
C MET A 145 2.21 6.24 7.24
N PHE A 146 0.96 6.26 7.73
CA PHE A 146 0.55 7.19 8.78
C PHE A 146 1.38 6.98 10.05
N ARG A 147 1.58 5.72 10.45
CA ARG A 147 2.40 5.41 11.62
C ARG A 147 3.85 5.87 11.43
N ARG A 148 4.48 5.58 10.29
CA ARG A 148 5.86 6.01 10.01
C ARG A 148 5.99 7.53 10.02
N LEU A 149 5.02 8.23 9.44
CA LEU A 149 4.97 9.70 9.50
C LEU A 149 4.85 10.18 10.95
N THR A 150 3.90 9.67 11.73
CA THR A 150 3.71 10.02 13.14
C THR A 150 4.96 9.75 13.98
N LEU A 151 5.58 8.57 13.84
CA LEU A 151 6.80 8.21 14.55
C LEU A 151 7.97 9.10 14.16
N THR A 152 8.03 9.49 12.88
CA THR A 152 9.03 10.43 12.41
C THR A 152 8.86 11.79 13.07
N PHE A 153 7.65 12.34 13.07
CA PHE A 153 7.37 13.61 13.73
C PHE A 153 7.64 13.57 15.25
N ILE A 154 7.35 12.46 15.94
CA ILE A 154 7.61 12.32 17.38
C ILE A 154 9.11 12.25 17.67
N ASN A 155 9.88 11.48 16.90
CA ASN A 155 11.32 11.26 17.13
C ASN A 155 12.21 12.42 16.66
N LEU A 156 11.64 13.44 16.01
CA LEU A 156 12.38 14.61 15.54
C LEU A 156 12.50 15.72 16.59
N LYS A 157 11.79 15.62 17.73
CA LYS A 157 12.07 16.41 18.94
C LYS A 157 13.52 16.24 19.40
#